data_AF-B6BL33-F1
#
_entry.id   AF-B6BL33-F1
#
_cell.length_a   1.000
_cell.length_b   1.000
_cell.length_c   1.000
_cell.angle_alpha   90.00
_cell.angle_beta   90.00
_cell.angle_gamma   90.00
#
_symmetry.space_group_name_H-M   'P 1'
#
loop_
_entity.id
_entity.type
_entity.pdbx_description
1 polymer ?
#
loop_
_entity_poly.entity_id
_entity_poly.type
_entity_poly.pdbx_seq_one_letter_code
_entity_poly.pdbx_strand_id
1 'polypeptide(L)'
;MTNWKGEEQPFLRVETQVYVLVNDENALDFTKLNHVTEVNGHNQAEHIPSNTGTPVQYEGSTTGPGYNEKASPYQVSWSVRPEVAKVNIATVEDWFHHNDFDEHYAHAVRDLVVNPNLLSEMGTH
;
A
#
# COMPACT_ATOMS: atom_id res chain seq x y z
N MET A 1 -21.37 17.95 3.29
CA MET A 1 -21.74 16.74 4.06
C MET A 1 -22.95 16.12 3.39
N THR A 2 -22.75 15.11 2.56
CA THR A 2 -23.85 14.42 1.86
C THR A 2 -24.00 13.05 2.49
N ASN A 3 -25.07 12.86 3.25
CA ASN A 3 -25.43 11.59 3.87
C ASN A 3 -25.82 10.57 2.78
N TRP A 4 -25.07 9.48 2.66
CA TRP A 4 -25.51 8.28 1.95
C TRP A 4 -26.02 7.26 2.96
N LYS A 5 -27.32 6.94 2.89
CA LYS A 5 -27.92 5.78 3.55
C LYS A 5 -27.61 4.55 2.70
N GLY A 6 -27.16 3.44 3.30
CA GLY A 6 -27.64 2.15 2.80
C GLY A 6 -26.81 0.89 3.05
N GLU A 7 -25.49 0.94 3.14
CA GLU A 7 -24.65 -0.25 3.40
C GLU A 7 -23.37 0.20 4.14
N GLU A 8 -22.98 -0.48 5.22
CA GLU A 8 -21.65 -0.29 5.81
C GLU A 8 -20.61 -0.76 4.79
N GLN A 9 -20.09 0.17 4.00
CA GLN A 9 -19.01 -0.16 3.07
C GLN A 9 -17.72 -0.26 3.88
N PRO A 10 -16.95 -1.36 3.77
CA PRO A 10 -15.75 -1.54 4.56
C PRO A 10 -14.81 -0.36 4.36
N PHE A 11 -14.47 0.31 5.46
CA PHE A 11 -13.45 1.33 5.46
C PHE A 11 -12.10 0.66 5.61
N LEU A 12 -11.26 0.79 4.58
CA LEU A 12 -9.89 0.27 4.61
C LEU A 12 -8.92 1.40 4.91
N ARG A 13 -7.91 1.11 5.72
CA ARG A 13 -6.73 1.95 5.87
C ARG A 13 -5.58 1.27 5.14
N VAL A 14 -4.93 2.00 4.25
CA VAL A 14 -3.76 1.52 3.51
C VAL A 14 -2.55 2.35 3.87
N GLU A 15 -1.50 1.68 4.35
CA GLU A 15 -0.17 2.25 4.54
C GLU A 15 0.72 1.85 3.37
N THR A 16 1.37 2.83 2.74
CA THR A 16 2.17 2.62 1.53
C THR A 16 3.62 3.04 1.76
N GLN A 17 4.53 2.22 1.26
CA GLN A 17 5.98 2.39 1.36
C GLN A 17 6.60 2.34 -0.04
N VAL A 18 7.69 3.07 -0.24
CA VAL A 18 8.50 2.99 -1.45
C VAL A 18 9.80 2.26 -1.12
N TYR A 19 10.05 1.15 -1.80
CA TYR A 19 11.27 0.36 -1.61
C TYR A 19 12.12 0.30 -2.87
N VAL A 20 13.44 0.31 -2.66
CA VAL A 20 14.42 -0.08 -3.69
C VAL A 20 15.03 -1.40 -3.31
N LEU A 21 15.03 -2.35 -4.24
CA LEU A 21 15.65 -3.66 -4.03
C LEU A 21 17.16 -3.55 -4.24
N VAL A 22 17.91 -4.06 -3.27
CA VAL A 22 19.38 -4.06 -3.28
C VAL A 22 19.92 -5.45 -2.95
N ASN A 23 21.10 -5.78 -3.46
CA ASN A 23 21.83 -6.98 -3.07
C ASN A 23 22.76 -6.65 -1.89
N ASP A 24 22.17 -6.43 -0.71
CA ASP A 24 22.87 -6.07 0.53
C ASP A 24 22.18 -6.76 1.71
N GLU A 25 22.90 -7.64 2.40
CA GLU A 25 22.40 -8.39 3.55
C GLU A 25 22.08 -7.51 4.76
N ASN A 26 22.59 -6.28 4.80
CA ASN A 26 22.32 -5.31 5.86
C ASN A 26 21.08 -4.44 5.55
N ALA A 27 20.49 -4.56 4.36
CA ALA A 27 19.24 -3.89 4.02
C ALA A 27 18.04 -4.53 4.75
N LEU A 28 16.86 -3.90 4.67
CA LEU A 28 15.67 -4.38 5.34
C LEU A 28 15.24 -5.76 4.80
N ASP A 29 14.71 -6.58 5.70
CA ASP A 29 14.24 -7.93 5.41
C ASP A 29 12.74 -7.90 5.05
N PHE A 30 12.43 -8.24 3.80
CA PHE A 30 11.07 -8.19 3.27
C PHE A 30 10.12 -9.17 3.99
N THR A 31 10.61 -10.31 4.47
CA THR A 31 9.79 -11.26 5.24
C THR A 31 9.32 -10.65 6.55
N LYS A 32 10.20 -9.90 7.23
CA LYS A 32 9.85 -9.18 8.47
C LYS A 32 8.90 -8.02 8.18
N LEU A 33 9.17 -7.24 7.14
CA LEU A 33 8.34 -6.09 6.76
C LEU A 33 6.88 -6.49 6.45
N ASN A 34 6.67 -7.67 5.85
CA ASN A 34 5.35 -8.18 5.48
C ASN A 34 4.75 -9.15 6.51
N HIS A 35 5.36 -9.30 7.69
CA HIS A 35 4.76 -10.09 8.75
C HIS A 35 3.52 -9.36 9.29
N VAL A 36 2.39 -10.06 9.26
CA VAL A 36 1.11 -9.58 9.76
C VAL A 36 0.81 -10.22 11.11
N THR A 37 0.39 -9.41 12.07
CA THR A 37 -0.02 -9.87 13.39
C THR A 37 -1.44 -9.44 13.71
N GLU A 38 -2.15 -10.20 14.52
CA GLU A 38 -3.46 -9.81 15.02
C GLU A 38 -3.29 -8.94 16.28
N VAL A 39 -3.74 -7.69 16.20
CA VAL A 39 -3.78 -6.76 17.34
C VAL A 39 -5.23 -6.35 17.57
N ASN A 40 -5.76 -6.69 18.75
CA ASN A 40 -7.15 -6.40 19.13
C ASN A 40 -8.19 -6.91 18.09
N GLY A 41 -7.97 -8.10 17.51
CA GLY A 41 -8.88 -8.67 16.51
C GLY A 41 -8.73 -8.11 15.09
N HIS A 42 -7.67 -7.34 14.83
CA HIS A 42 -7.38 -6.76 13.52
C HIS A 42 -5.99 -7.14 13.04
N ASN A 43 -5.88 -7.54 11.76
CA ASN A 43 -4.60 -7.77 11.10
C ASN A 43 -3.83 -6.43 10.93
N GLN A 44 -2.59 -6.39 11.39
CA GLN A 44 -1.71 -5.21 11.35
C GLN A 44 -0.33 -5.57 10.82
N ALA A 45 0.24 -4.69 10.00
CA ALA A 45 1.63 -4.77 9.53
C ALA A 45 2.53 -3.92 10.46
N GLU A 46 2.93 -4.48 11.60
CA GLU A 46 3.62 -3.73 12.67
C GLU A 46 5.07 -3.35 12.35
N HIS A 47 5.68 -4.04 11.38
CA HIS A 47 7.11 -3.89 11.06
C HIS A 47 7.40 -2.94 9.91
N ILE A 48 6.38 -2.34 9.28
CA ILE A 48 6.61 -1.37 8.21
C ILE A 48 7.29 -0.10 8.76
N PRO A 49 8.22 0.51 8.01
CA PRO A 49 8.94 1.69 8.50
C PRO A 49 7.99 2.88 8.72
N SER A 50 8.16 3.56 9.86
CA SER A 50 7.44 4.79 10.18
C SER A 50 8.28 6.06 9.97
N ASN A 51 9.50 5.90 9.48
CA ASN A 51 10.53 6.93 9.34
C ASN A 51 10.89 7.27 7.88
N THR A 52 10.08 6.84 6.91
CA THR A 52 10.25 7.12 5.47
C THR A 52 9.55 8.42 5.05
N GLY A 53 9.74 9.48 5.83
CA GLY A 53 9.12 10.79 5.64
C GLY A 53 7.68 10.90 6.15
N THR A 54 7.17 12.13 6.17
CA THR A 54 5.78 12.45 6.56
C THR A 54 4.81 11.92 5.49
N PRO A 55 3.79 11.12 5.86
CA PRO A 55 2.87 10.55 4.88
C PRO A 55 1.98 11.61 4.23
N VAL A 56 1.77 11.48 2.92
CA VAL A 56 0.69 12.16 2.19
C VAL A 56 -0.58 11.33 2.38
N GLN A 57 -1.62 11.95 2.91
CA GLN A 57 -2.89 11.28 3.22
C GLN A 57 -4.00 11.75 2.30
N TYR A 58 -4.80 10.81 1.79
CA TYR A 58 -5.95 11.13 0.95
C TYR A 58 -7.01 10.02 0.98
N GLU A 59 -8.25 10.39 0.72
CA GLU A 59 -9.35 9.45 0.52
C GLU A 59 -9.33 8.93 -0.93
N GLY A 60 -9.52 7.64 -1.11
CA GLY A 60 -9.45 6.99 -2.40
C GLY A 60 -10.20 5.67 -2.45
N SER A 61 -9.77 4.81 -3.37
CA SER A 61 -10.34 3.47 -3.60
C SER A 61 -9.25 2.42 -3.57
N THR A 62 -9.60 1.13 -3.57
CA THR A 62 -8.60 0.06 -3.69
C THR A 62 -8.00 0.04 -5.10
N THR A 63 -6.74 -0.38 -5.18
CA THR A 63 -6.03 -0.55 -6.45
C THR A 63 -6.24 -1.97 -6.96
N GLY A 64 -6.69 -2.10 -8.20
CA GLY A 64 -6.88 -3.38 -8.87
C GLY A 64 -7.02 -3.16 -10.38
N PRO A 65 -6.75 -4.18 -11.22
CA PRO A 65 -6.76 -4.05 -12.68
C PRO A 65 -8.13 -3.65 -13.25
N GLY A 66 -9.22 -3.89 -12.50
CA GLY A 66 -10.58 -3.53 -12.88
C GLY A 66 -11.03 -2.11 -12.48
N TYR A 67 -10.21 -1.34 -11.75
CA TYR A 67 -10.60 -0.03 -11.20
C TYR A 67 -9.85 1.13 -11.88
N ASN A 68 -9.77 1.11 -13.22
CA ASN A 68 -9.09 2.14 -14.00
C ASN A 68 -9.98 3.35 -14.30
N GLU A 69 -11.28 3.13 -14.51
CA GLU A 69 -12.26 4.19 -14.82
C GLU A 69 -13.39 4.27 -13.79
N LYS A 70 -13.66 3.17 -13.09
CA LYS A 70 -14.65 3.07 -12.03
C LYS A 70 -13.95 2.76 -10.71
N ALA A 71 -14.21 3.57 -9.69
CA ALA A 71 -13.67 3.36 -8.35
C ALA A 71 -14.16 2.03 -7.76
N SER A 72 -13.34 1.45 -6.87
CA SER A 72 -13.74 0.29 -6.07
C SER A 72 -14.96 0.62 -5.19
N PRO A 73 -15.79 -0.38 -4.82
CA PRO A 73 -16.87 -0.19 -3.85
C PRO A 73 -16.36 0.02 -2.40
N TYR A 74 -15.05 0.03 -2.16
CA TYR A 74 -14.48 0.29 -0.85
C TYR A 74 -14.07 1.74 -0.71
N GLN A 75 -14.31 2.30 0.49
CA GLN A 75 -13.77 3.59 0.89
C GLN A 75 -12.42 3.35 1.53
N VAL A 76 -11.38 3.99 0.99
CA VAL A 76 -10.00 3.76 1.44
C VAL A 76 -9.39 5.06 1.92
N SER A 77 -8.79 5.05 3.11
CA SER A 77 -7.83 6.08 3.52
C SER A 77 -6.42 5.62 3.17
N TRP A 78 -5.73 6.39 2.35
CA TRP A 78 -4.35 6.14 1.97
C TRP A 78 -3.39 6.99 2.81
N SER A 79 -2.27 6.40 3.19
CA SER A 79 -1.13 7.04 3.84
C SER A 79 0.13 6.63 3.06
N VAL A 80 0.62 7.54 2.21
CA VAL A 80 1.75 7.27 1.30
C VAL A 80 3.00 7.96 1.81
N ARG A 81 4.01 7.16 2.19
CA ARG A 81 5.30 7.68 2.66
C ARG A 81 6.25 7.93 1.49
N PRO A 82 6.84 9.13 1.37
CA PRO A 82 7.53 9.55 0.16
C PRO A 82 8.98 9.09 0.06
N GLU A 83 9.64 8.76 1.18
CA GLU A 83 11.07 8.41 1.16
C GLU A 83 11.29 6.93 0.90
N VAL A 84 12.41 6.63 0.25
CA VAL A 84 12.75 5.27 -0.19
C VAL A 84 13.54 4.54 0.90
N ALA A 85 13.11 3.33 1.25
CA ALA A 85 13.92 2.41 2.05
C ALA A 85 14.54 1.30 1.18
N LYS A 86 15.70 0.80 1.58
CA LYS A 86 16.40 -0.31 0.90
C LYS A 86 15.93 -1.64 1.46
N VAL A 87 15.59 -2.57 0.59
CA VAL A 87 15.17 -3.94 0.93
C VAL A 87 16.12 -4.93 0.27
N ASN A 88 16.54 -5.94 1.03
CA ASN A 88 17.39 -7.02 0.53
C ASN A 88 16.60 -7.89 -0.45
N ILE A 89 17.03 -7.95 -1.71
CA ILE A 89 16.34 -8.69 -2.76
C ILE A 89 16.20 -10.19 -2.46
N ALA A 90 17.17 -10.81 -1.77
CA ALA A 90 17.10 -12.23 -1.42
C ALA A 90 15.89 -12.55 -0.52
N THR A 91 15.54 -11.62 0.39
CA THR A 91 14.40 -11.82 1.30
C THR A 91 13.04 -11.68 0.62
N VAL A 92 12.99 -11.09 -0.59
CA VAL A 92 11.78 -11.05 -1.41
C VAL A 92 11.48 -12.43 -1.97
N GLU A 93 12.52 -13.16 -2.40
CA GLU A 93 12.41 -14.56 -2.86
C GLU A 93 11.90 -15.45 -1.71
N ASP A 94 12.48 -15.32 -0.51
CA ASP A 94 12.06 -16.06 0.67
C ASP A 94 10.57 -15.85 0.99
N TRP A 95 10.11 -14.59 0.94
CA TRP A 95 8.69 -14.25 1.13
C TRP A 95 7.81 -14.85 0.04
N PHE A 96 8.26 -14.81 -1.21
CA PHE A 96 7.51 -15.36 -2.36
C PHE A 96 7.20 -16.85 -2.20
N HIS A 97 8.10 -17.62 -1.58
CA HIS A 97 7.90 -19.04 -1.34
C HIS A 97 6.87 -19.35 -0.24
N HIS A 98 6.61 -18.42 0.68
CA HIS A 98 5.82 -18.68 1.89
C HIS A 98 5.03 -17.43 2.35
N ASN A 99 4.22 -16.84 1.47
CA ASN A 99 3.36 -15.71 1.84
C ASN A 99 1.93 -16.17 2.17
N ASP A 100 1.32 -15.52 3.16
CA ASP A 100 -0.05 -15.83 3.64
C ASP A 100 -1.16 -15.49 2.63
N PHE A 101 -0.81 -14.85 1.52
CA PHE A 101 -1.74 -14.34 0.51
C PHE A 101 -1.81 -15.22 -0.75
N ASP A 102 -1.03 -16.31 -0.81
CA ASP A 102 -0.90 -17.18 -1.98
C ASP A 102 -0.54 -16.40 -3.26
N GLU A 103 0.21 -15.30 -3.11
CA GLU A 103 0.67 -14.49 -4.23
C GLU A 103 1.83 -15.18 -4.95
N HIS A 104 1.71 -15.30 -6.27
CA HIS A 104 2.67 -16.01 -7.11
C HIS A 104 3.19 -15.19 -8.30
N TYR A 105 2.76 -13.94 -8.44
CA TYR A 105 3.20 -13.05 -9.50
C TYR A 105 3.02 -11.60 -9.08
N ALA A 106 3.89 -10.72 -9.58
CA ALA A 106 3.71 -9.29 -9.38
C ALA A 106 2.43 -8.82 -10.10
N HIS A 107 1.54 -8.16 -9.36
CA HIS A 107 0.40 -7.47 -9.94
C HIS A 107 0.90 -6.22 -10.69
N ALA A 108 0.55 -6.14 -11.98
CA ALA A 108 1.19 -5.27 -12.97
C ALA A 108 1.35 -3.79 -12.57
N VAL A 109 2.41 -3.20 -13.11
CA VAL A 109 2.76 -1.78 -13.08
C VAL A 109 1.63 -0.96 -13.70
N ARG A 110 1.18 0.10 -13.01
CA ARG A 110 0.29 1.10 -13.61
C ARG A 110 1.11 2.07 -14.46
N ASP A 111 0.57 2.43 -15.62
CA ASP A 111 1.07 3.58 -16.36
C ASP A 111 0.94 4.84 -15.48
N LEU A 112 1.92 5.74 -15.62
CA LEU A 112 1.86 7.04 -14.98
C LEU A 112 0.57 7.74 -15.42
N VAL A 113 -0.24 8.21 -14.46
CA VAL A 113 -1.45 8.98 -14.75
C VAL A 113 -1.03 10.32 -15.35
N VAL A 114 -1.13 10.43 -16.68
CA VAL A 114 -0.76 11.63 -17.43
C VAL A 114 -1.94 12.56 -17.70
N ASN A 115 -3.18 12.09 -17.54
CA ASN A 115 -4.38 12.92 -17.74
C ASN A 115 -4.59 13.82 -16.51
N PRO A 116 -4.42 15.15 -16.62
CA PRO A 116 -4.53 16.05 -15.47
C PRO A 116 -5.92 16.05 -14.81
N ASN A 117 -6.97 15.73 -15.57
CA ASN A 117 -8.34 15.66 -15.04
C ASN A 117 -8.57 14.48 -14.08
N LEU A 118 -7.65 13.50 -14.05
CA LEU A 118 -7.69 12.36 -13.14
C LEU A 118 -6.80 12.55 -11.92
N LEU A 119 -6.06 13.67 -11.82
CA LEU A 119 -5.18 13.98 -10.71
C LEU A 119 -5.94 14.81 -9.67
N SER A 120 -5.83 14.42 -8.40
CA SER A 120 -6.28 15.28 -7.29
C SER A 120 -5.35 16.48 -7.14
N GLU A 121 -5.91 17.64 -6.81
CA GLU A 121 -5.12 18.79 -6.41
C GLU A 121 -4.33 18.43 -5.14
N MET A 122 -3.01 18.63 -5.16
CA MET A 122 -2.21 18.54 -3.95
C MET A 122 -2.57 19.70 -3.04
N GLY A 123 -3.23 19.41 -1.91
CA GLY A 123 -3.50 20.41 -0.88
C GLY A 123 -2.19 21.01 -0.37
N THR A 124 -2.07 22.34 -0.42
CA THR A 124 -1.01 23.05 0.29
C THR A 124 -1.36 23.05 1.78
N HIS A 125 -0.68 22.22 2.57
CA HIS A 125 -0.67 22.31 4.03
C HIS A 125 0.40 23.30 4.49
#